data_AF-A0A7J3TBR7-F1
#
_entry.id   AF-A0A7J3TBR7-F1
#
_cell.length_a   1.000
_cell.length_b   1.000
_cell.length_c   1.000
_cell.angle_alpha   90.00
_cell.angle_beta   90.00
_cell.angle_gamma   90.00
#
_symmetry.space_group_name_H-M   'P 1'
#
loop_
_entity.id
_entity.type
_entity.pdbx_description
1 polymer ?
#
loop_
_entity_poly.entity_id
_entity_poly.type
_entity_poly.pdbx_seq_one_letter_code
_entity_poly.pdbx_strand_id
1 'polypeptide(L)' 'MGRTVLTARQIMDMVEKRYRSMEKIMCQEDTEMLEEIIRSGRKHSPEISYAGEDVETGILLFSIIEIMNRLKKLESENKP' A
#
# COMPACT_ATOMS: atom_id res chain seq x y z
N MET A 1 29.25 -12.85 9.87
CA MET A 1 28.01 -12.22 10.35
C MET A 1 27.07 -12.09 9.16
N GLY A 2 26.05 -12.95 9.07
CA GLY A 2 25.09 -12.90 7.96
C GLY A 2 24.30 -11.60 8.03
N ARG A 3 24.38 -10.77 6.97
CA ARG A 3 23.49 -9.60 6.84
C ARG A 3 22.06 -10.12 6.81
N THR A 4 21.27 -9.79 7.82
CA THR A 4 19.84 -10.12 7.86
C THR A 4 19.17 -9.35 6.73
N VAL A 5 18.88 -10.02 5.61
CA VAL A 5 18.06 -9.43 4.54
C VAL A 5 16.64 -9.34 5.09
N LEU A 6 16.12 -8.12 5.19
CA LEU A 6 14.75 -7.90 5.66
C LEU A 6 13.78 -8.42 4.60
N THR A 7 12.72 -9.09 5.06
CA THR A 7 11.62 -9.50 4.19
C THR A 7 10.75 -8.29 3.81
N ALA A 8 10.03 -8.37 2.69
CA ALA A 8 9.09 -7.32 2.29
C ALA A 8 8.07 -6.99 3.40
N ARG A 9 7.64 -8.00 4.16
CA ARG A 9 6.75 -7.82 5.32
C ARG A 9 7.39 -7.00 6.44
N GLN A 10 8.65 -7.27 6.78
CA GLN A 10 9.38 -6.51 7.80
C GLN A 10 9.61 -5.06 7.36
N ILE A 11 9.91 -4.85 6.08
CA ILE A 11 10.03 -3.51 5.50
C ILE A 11 8.66 -2.80 5.53
N MET A 12 7.56 -3.49 5.22
CA MET A 12 6.20 -2.93 5.37
C MET A 12 5.90 -2.47 6.79
N ASP A 13 6.27 -3.25 7.81
CA ASP A 13 6.08 -2.86 9.21
C ASP A 13 6.86 -1.58 9.56
N MET A 14 8.04 -1.38 8.97
CA MET A 14 8.84 -0.16 9.13
C MET A 14 8.20 1.03 8.40
N VAL A 15 7.73 0.82 7.17
CA VAL A 15 7.04 1.83 6.36
C VAL A 15 5.77 2.30 7.06
N GLU A 16 4.95 1.37 7.58
CA GLU A 16 3.75 1.72 8.34
C GLU A 16 4.10 2.59 9.55
N LYS A 17 5.07 2.19 10.38
CA LYS A 17 5.45 2.99 11.56
C LYS A 17 5.85 4.42 11.18
N ARG A 18 6.56 4.58 10.06
CA ARG A 18 6.94 5.90 9.56
C ARG A 18 5.72 6.69 9.09
N TYR A 19 4.79 6.09 8.36
CA TYR A 19 3.57 6.76 7.90
C TYR A 19 2.59 7.08 9.01
N ARG A 20 2.49 6.25 10.06
CA ARG A 20 1.70 6.57 11.25
C ARG A 20 2.15 7.84 11.98
N SER A 21 3.39 8.29 11.76
CA SER A 21 3.82 9.59 12.28
C SER A 21 3.08 10.77 11.63
N MET A 22 2.57 10.60 10.41
CA MET A 22 1.80 11.60 9.66
C MET A 22 0.38 11.75 10.19
N GLU A 23 -0.21 10.70 10.77
CA GLU A 23 -1.57 10.71 11.36
C GLU A 23 -1.76 11.84 12.39
N LYS A 24 -0.66 12.29 13.02
CA LYS A 24 -0.68 13.38 14.01
C LYS A 24 -1.07 14.75 13.44
N ILE A 25 -0.90 14.95 12.14
CA ILE A 25 -1.15 16.22 11.45
C ILE A 25 -2.17 16.10 10.31
N MET A 26 -2.59 14.88 9.99
CA MET A 26 -3.58 14.61 8.95
C MET A 26 -4.99 14.83 9.49
N CYS A 27 -5.92 15.18 8.60
CA CYS A 27 -7.33 15.11 8.94
C CYS A 27 -7.78 13.64 9.05
N GLN A 28 -8.96 13.42 9.62
CA GLN A 28 -9.49 12.07 9.82
C GLN A 28 -9.67 11.32 8.49
N GLU A 29 -10.24 11.98 7.47
CA GLU A 29 -10.49 11.37 6.15
C GLU A 29 -9.19 10.88 5.49
N ASP A 30 -8.14 11.70 5.52
CA ASP A 30 -6.83 11.32 4.97
C ASP A 30 -6.20 10.17 5.76
N THR A 31 -6.42 10.13 7.08
CA THR A 31 -5.92 9.05 7.96
C THR A 31 -6.59 7.72 7.62
N GLU A 32 -7.90 7.72 7.40
CA GLU A 32 -8.65 6.54 6.97
C GLU A 32 -8.17 6.03 5.60
N MET A 33 -7.92 6.95 4.65
CA MET A 33 -7.34 6.60 3.34
C MET A 33 -5.94 6.00 3.47
N LEU A 34 -5.09 6.55 4.33
CA LEU A 34 -3.76 6.02 4.59
C LEU A 34 -3.82 4.60 5.17
N GLU A 35 -4.75 4.32 6.08
CA GLU A 35 -4.94 2.96 6.60
C GLU A 35 -5.36 1.97 5.51
N GLU A 36 -6.24 2.37 4.58
CA GLU A 36 -6.61 1.54 3.43
C GLU A 36 -5.40 1.21 2.56
N ILE A 37 -4.55 2.20 2.25
CA ILE A 37 -3.34 2.03 1.44
C ILE A 37 -2.38 1.04 2.12
N ILE A 38 -2.12 1.22 3.42
CA ILE A 38 -1.22 0.34 4.18
C ILE A 38 -1.78 -1.10 4.24
N ARG A 39 -3.09 -1.25 4.47
CA ARG A 39 -3.76 -2.56 4.49
C ARG A 39 -3.67 -3.25 3.13
N SER A 40 -3.86 -2.50 2.05
CA SER A 40 -3.70 -3.00 0.67
C SER A 40 -2.26 -3.43 0.40
N GLY A 41 -1.28 -2.60 0.73
CA GLY A 41 0.14 -2.92 0.58
C GLY A 41 0.56 -4.18 1.35
N ARG A 42 0.04 -4.39 2.57
CA ARG A 42 0.27 -5.62 3.35
C ARG A 42 -0.29 -6.85 2.66
N LYS A 43 -1.51 -6.76 2.10
CA LYS A 43 -2.17 -7.85 1.37
C LYS A 43 -1.34 -8.30 0.16
N HIS A 44 -0.72 -7.35 -0.54
CA HIS A 44 0.07 -7.59 -1.75
C HIS A 44 1.58 -7.75 -1.52
N SER A 45 2.01 -7.79 -0.25
CA SER A 45 3.45 -7.94 0.08
C SER A 45 4.10 -9.22 -0.48
N PRO A 46 3.42 -10.37 -0.61
CA PRO A 46 3.98 -11.53 -1.31
C PRO A 46 4.28 -11.25 -2.78
N GLU A 47 3.38 -10.58 -3.49
CA GLU A 47 3.54 -10.23 -4.90
C GLU A 47 4.68 -9.23 -5.11
N ILE A 48 4.79 -8.22 -4.24
CA ILE A 48 5.92 -7.27 -4.23
C ILE A 48 7.24 -8.02 -4.03
N SER A 49 7.29 -8.90 -3.02
CA SER A 49 8.48 -9.70 -2.74
C SER A 49 8.85 -10.63 -3.89
N TYR A 50 7.85 -11.19 -4.59
CA TYR A 50 8.05 -12.08 -5.72
C TYR A 50 8.59 -11.33 -6.95
N ALA A 51 8.09 -10.11 -7.20
CA ALA A 51 8.57 -9.25 -8.28
C ALA A 51 10.00 -8.74 -8.05
N GLY A 52 10.52 -8.82 -6.83
CA GLY A 52 11.84 -8.28 -6.47
C GLY A 52 11.85 -6.75 -6.41
N GLU A 53 10.67 -6.13 -6.38
CA GLU A 53 10.50 -4.68 -6.29
C GLU A 53 10.68 -4.21 -4.85
N ASP A 54 11.07 -2.94 -4.70
CA ASP A 54 11.06 -2.32 -3.39
C ASP A 54 9.63 -2.15 -2.87
N VAL A 55 9.51 -2.13 -1.56
CA VAL A 55 8.20 -2.15 -0.89
C VAL A 55 7.40 -0.88 -1.12
N GLU A 56 8.06 0.28 -1.21
CA GLU A 56 7.37 1.55 -1.39
C GLU A 56 6.81 1.68 -2.81
N THR A 57 7.61 1.31 -3.82
CA THR A 57 7.19 1.21 -5.22
C THR A 57 6.07 0.19 -5.38
N GLY A 58 6.18 -0.97 -4.72
CA GLY A 58 5.14 -1.98 -4.71
C GLY A 58 3.81 -1.44 -4.17
N ILE A 59 3.80 -0.80 -2.99
CA ILE A 59 2.59 -0.18 -2.41
C ILE A 59 1.98 0.82 -3.39
N LEU A 60 2.80 1.69 -3.99
CA LEU A 60 2.33 2.71 -4.92
C LEU A 60 1.66 2.08 -6.15
N LEU A 61 2.32 1.10 -6.77
CA LEU A 61 1.83 0.43 -7.97
C LEU A 61 0.50 -0.28 -7.70
N PHE A 62 0.39 -1.00 -6.57
CA PHE A 62 -0.85 -1.66 -6.17
C PHE A 62 -1.96 -0.68 -5.83
N SER A 63 -1.64 0.46 -5.21
CA SER A 63 -2.62 1.51 -4.94
C SER A 63 -3.18 2.10 -6.23
N ILE A 64 -2.32 2.32 -7.24
CA ILE A 64 -2.74 2.78 -8.58
C ILE A 64 -3.64 1.73 -9.24
N ILE A 65 -3.27 0.44 -9.20
CA ILE A 65 -4.09 -0.64 -9.76
C ILE A 65 -5.47 -0.69 -9.11
N GLU A 66 -5.54 -0.58 -7.78
CA GLU A 66 -6.79 -0.56 -7.03
C GLU A 66 -7.67 0.64 -7.42
N ILE A 67 -7.09 1.84 -7.53
CA ILE A 67 -7.80 3.04 -8.01
C ILE A 67 -8.35 2.79 -9.43
N MET A 68 -7.54 2.28 -10.34
CA MET A 68 -7.96 1.98 -11.72
C MET A 68 -9.09 0.96 -11.77
N ASN A 69 -9.08 -0.05 -10.89
CA ASN A 69 -10.15 -1.05 -10.80
C ASN A 69 -11.45 -0.44 -10.28
N ARG A 70 -11.38 0.41 -9.24
CA ARG A 70 -12.55 1.13 -8.71
C ARG A 70 -13.16 2.05 -9.77
N LEU A 71 -12.32 2.78 -10.52
CA LEU A 71 -12.77 3.63 -11.63
C LEU A 71 -13.50 2.83 -12.73
N LYS A 72 -12.91 1.73 -13.19
CA LYS A 72 -13.56 0.84 -14.18
C LYS A 72 -14.91 0.31 -13.71
N LYS A 73 -15.01 -0.03 -12.41
CA LYS A 73 -16.25 -0.52 -11.82
C LYS A 73 -17.33 0.57 -11.83
N LEU A 74 -16.99 1.78 -11.40
CA LEU A 74 -17.90 2.94 -11.45
C LEU A 74 -18.35 3.26 -12.88
N GLU A 75 -17.46 3.17 -13.87
CA GLU A 75 -17.80 3.33 -15.29
C GLU A 75 -18.76 2.25 -15.78
N SER A 76 -18.59 1.00 -15.32
CA SER A 76 -19.46 -0.11 -15.70
C SER A 76 -20.85 -0.03 -15.07
N GLU A 77 -20.96 0.49 -13.84
CA GLU A 77 -22.22 0.65 -13.11
C GLU A 77 -23.01 1.87 -13.59
N ASN A 78 -22.35 2.87 -14.17
CA ASN A 78 -22.96 4.06 -14.74
C ASN A 78 -23.24 3.96 -16.26
N LYS A 79 -23.09 2.76 -16.85
CA LYS A 79 -23.58 2.53 -18.22
C LYS A 79 -25.12 2.48 -18.22
N PRO A 80 -25.80 3.27 -19.07
CA PRO A 80 -27.26 3.26 -19.19
C PRO A 80 -27.81 1.92 -19.67
#